data_AF-A0A0Q8VHF6-F1
#
_entry.id   AF-A0A0Q8VHF6-F1
#
_cell.length_a   1.000
_cell.length_b   1.000
_cell.length_c   1.000
_cell.angle_alpha   90.00
_cell.angle_beta   90.00
_cell.angle_gamma   90.00
#
_symmetry.space_group_name_H-M   'P 1'
#
loop_
_entity.id
_entity.type
_entity.pdbx_description
1 polymer ?
#
loop_
_entity_poly.entity_id
_entity_poly.type
_entity_poly.pdbx_seq_one_letter_code
_entity_poly.pdbx_strand_id
1 'polypeptide(L)'
;MLDQDTARALFAIADHAGATVALLGDRHQLPAVGRGGVLDLAARWAPPEAHLELESVHRFSDEAYAHVSLLMRTGERPGAVFDALLERGQVVVHASDVERTAAVADIGARGDELIIADTREQVASINAAIRDRRQPGSDRVGEPVTRRGERIGLGDRVATRLNDRDLGVANRNLWTVAGIGDDGSLIVAGRAGQRTLPKDYVSDHVELAFASTAYGAQGQTVDSAHLVVGEHTGAAVAYVAMTRGRHSNVAHLVADSVDEARQQWIEVFGRDRADLGPGHAATRVDEDIDRYGTRLPDESWTPAPRPLGRARSEVRPTGSDQHRVRGVGR
;
A
#
# COMPACT_ATOMS: atom_id res chain seq x y z
N MET A 1 -8.93 0.66 5.85
CA MET A 1 -8.23 0.20 7.06
C MET A 1 -8.57 1.12 8.20
N LEU A 2 -8.55 0.61 9.44
CA LEU A 2 -8.94 1.34 10.64
C LEU A 2 -7.70 1.62 11.49
N ASP A 3 -7.29 2.89 11.59
CA ASP A 3 -6.27 3.33 12.55
C ASP A 3 -6.87 3.51 13.96
N GLN A 4 -6.02 3.63 14.98
CA GLN A 4 -6.46 3.72 16.38
C GLN A 4 -7.32 4.95 16.69
N ASP A 5 -7.05 6.10 16.07
CA ASP A 5 -7.82 7.33 16.35
C ASP A 5 -9.23 7.21 15.76
N THR A 6 -9.32 6.72 14.52
CA THR A 6 -10.60 6.42 13.86
C THR A 6 -11.35 5.31 14.58
N ALA A 7 -10.66 4.26 15.04
CA ALA A 7 -11.26 3.17 15.83
C ALA A 7 -11.88 3.70 17.13
N ARG A 8 -11.15 4.55 17.85
CA ARG A 8 -11.64 5.14 19.09
C ARG A 8 -12.90 5.98 18.86
N ALA A 9 -12.92 6.80 17.81
CA ALA A 9 -14.10 7.57 17.45
C ALA A 9 -15.29 6.68 17.09
N LEU A 10 -15.07 5.64 16.28
CA LEU A 10 -16.10 4.67 15.90
C LEU A 10 -16.68 3.94 17.11
N PHE A 11 -15.83 3.44 18.01
CA PHE A 11 -16.27 2.71 19.20
C PHE A 11 -17.05 3.60 20.17
N ALA A 12 -16.64 4.87 20.34
CA ALA A 12 -17.40 5.81 21.16
C ALA A 12 -18.82 6.07 20.61
N ILE A 13 -18.95 6.19 19.28
CA ILE A 13 -20.26 6.35 18.63
C ILE A 13 -21.10 5.08 18.78
N ALA A 14 -20.50 3.91 18.54
CA ALA A 14 -21.19 2.63 18.64
C ALA A 14 -21.70 2.38 20.07
N ASP A 15 -20.86 2.67 21.08
CA ASP A 15 -21.22 2.57 22.49
C ASP A 15 -22.39 3.50 22.85
N HIS A 16 -22.32 4.76 22.42
CA HIS A 16 -23.40 5.73 22.64
C HIS A 16 -24.72 5.31 21.96
N ALA A 17 -24.64 4.67 20.80
CA ALA A 17 -25.79 4.19 20.05
C ALA A 17 -26.29 2.81 20.49
N GLY A 18 -25.60 2.11 21.40
CA GLY A 18 -25.89 0.72 21.77
C GLY A 18 -25.69 -0.27 20.61
N ALA A 19 -24.82 0.06 19.64
CA ALA A 19 -24.57 -0.73 18.45
C ALA A 19 -23.48 -1.79 18.69
N THR A 20 -23.67 -2.98 18.11
CA THR A 20 -22.64 -4.02 18.09
C THR A 20 -21.64 -3.79 16.96
N VAL A 21 -20.35 -3.93 17.25
CA VAL A 21 -19.28 -3.81 16.26
C VAL A 21 -18.61 -5.17 16.04
N ALA A 22 -18.58 -5.63 14.79
CA ALA A 22 -17.78 -6.78 14.37
C ALA A 22 -16.58 -6.28 13.57
N LEU A 23 -15.37 -6.65 13.99
CA LEU A 23 -14.13 -6.32 13.30
C LEU A 23 -13.71 -7.50 12.42
N LEU A 24 -13.54 -7.25 11.12
CA LEU A 24 -13.10 -8.23 10.15
C LEU A 24 -11.84 -7.72 9.44
N GLY A 25 -10.84 -8.59 9.32
CA GLY A 25 -9.64 -8.30 8.56
C GLY A 25 -8.58 -9.38 8.70
N ASP A 26 -7.42 -9.11 8.13
CA ASP A 26 -6.26 -9.98 8.20
C ASP A 26 -5.13 -9.26 8.93
N ARG A 27 -4.75 -9.78 10.11
CA ARG A 27 -3.69 -9.21 10.95
C ARG A 27 -2.30 -9.26 10.32
N HIS A 28 -2.11 -10.09 9.29
CA HIS A 28 -0.84 -10.22 8.57
C HIS A 28 -0.72 -9.28 7.35
N GLN A 29 -1.79 -8.59 6.97
CA GLN A 29 -1.73 -7.57 5.93
C GLN A 29 -1.15 -6.26 6.47
N LEU A 30 -0.90 -5.32 5.55
CA LEU A 30 -0.40 -3.99 5.88
C LEU A 30 -1.24 -3.33 6.98
N PRO A 31 -0.60 -2.71 7.99
CA PRO A 31 -1.30 -1.99 9.04
C PRO A 31 -1.98 -0.73 8.48
N ALA A 32 -2.95 -0.19 9.22
CA ALA A 32 -3.57 1.09 8.87
C ALA A 32 -2.53 2.20 8.70
N VAL A 33 -2.77 3.12 7.75
CA VAL A 33 -1.95 4.34 7.64
C VAL A 33 -2.18 5.17 8.91
N GLY A 34 -1.11 5.47 9.64
CA GLY A 34 -1.18 6.04 10.99
C GLY A 34 -0.81 5.01 12.05
N ARG A 35 -1.38 5.13 13.27
CA ARG A 35 -1.18 4.12 14.32
C ARG A 35 -2.10 2.93 14.03
N GLY A 36 -1.53 1.86 13.48
CA GLY A 36 -2.23 0.61 13.17
C GLY A 36 -2.44 -0.31 14.39
N GLY A 37 -2.67 -1.60 14.13
CA GLY A 37 -2.75 -2.63 15.16
C GLY A 37 -4.12 -2.79 15.84
N VAL A 38 -5.17 -2.07 15.38
CA VAL A 38 -6.51 -2.15 16.00
C VAL A 38 -7.06 -3.58 16.03
N LEU A 39 -6.88 -4.33 14.94
CA LEU A 39 -7.36 -5.72 14.87
C LEU A 39 -6.56 -6.66 15.78
N ASP A 40 -5.26 -6.39 15.97
CA ASP A 40 -4.45 -7.17 16.91
C ASP A 40 -4.82 -6.89 18.36
N LEU A 41 -5.03 -5.61 18.70
CA LEU A 41 -5.57 -5.20 20.00
C LEU A 41 -6.94 -5.83 20.25
N ALA A 42 -7.83 -5.83 19.24
CA ALA A 42 -9.12 -6.48 19.35
C ALA A 42 -8.99 -7.99 19.57
N ALA A 43 -8.15 -8.69 18.81
CA ALA A 43 -7.92 -10.12 18.99
C ALA A 43 -7.35 -10.47 20.38
N ARG A 44 -6.50 -9.59 20.93
CA ARG A 44 -5.92 -9.75 22.27
C ARG A 44 -6.94 -9.61 23.40
N TRP A 45 -7.87 -8.66 23.26
CA TRP A 45 -8.80 -8.28 24.34
C TRP A 45 -10.22 -8.81 24.15
N ALA A 46 -10.56 -9.32 22.97
CA ALA A 46 -11.82 -9.99 22.75
C ALA A 46 -11.89 -11.28 23.59
N PRO A 47 -13.04 -11.60 24.19
CA PRO A 47 -13.21 -12.87 24.85
C PRO A 47 -13.11 -14.02 23.83
N PRO A 48 -12.65 -15.22 24.21
CA PRO A 48 -12.41 -16.32 23.28
C PRO A 48 -13.63 -16.67 22.40
N GLU A 49 -14.84 -16.57 22.94
CA GLU A 49 -16.10 -16.83 22.22
C GLU A 49 -16.44 -15.76 21.16
N ALA A 50 -15.83 -14.59 21.22
CA ALA A 50 -16.03 -13.50 20.26
C ALA A 50 -14.84 -13.34 19.29
N HIS A 51 -13.85 -14.23 19.37
CA HIS A 51 -12.69 -14.26 18.49
C HIS A 51 -12.71 -15.51 17.62
N LEU A 52 -12.81 -15.34 16.30
CA LEU A 52 -12.79 -16.42 15.33
C LEU A 52 -11.65 -16.20 14.34
N GLU A 53 -10.75 -17.16 14.23
CA GLU A 53 -9.72 -17.19 13.19
C GLU A 53 -10.14 -18.11 12.05
N LEU A 54 -10.10 -17.59 10.82
CA LEU A 54 -10.40 -18.35 9.61
C LEU A 54 -9.08 -18.78 8.96
N GLU A 55 -8.93 -20.09 8.75
CA GLU A 55 -7.69 -20.69 8.24
C GLU A 55 -7.76 -21.02 6.74
N SER A 56 -8.96 -21.17 6.17
CA SER A 56 -9.15 -21.56 4.77
C SER A 56 -9.16 -20.37 3.82
N VAL A 57 -8.43 -20.50 2.70
CA VAL A 57 -8.34 -19.48 1.64
C VAL A 57 -9.17 -19.92 0.43
N HIS A 58 -10.33 -19.30 0.22
CA HIS A 58 -11.25 -19.66 -0.88
C HIS A 58 -11.07 -18.85 -2.17
N ARG A 59 -10.18 -17.86 -2.17
CA ARG A 59 -10.01 -16.89 -3.27
C ARG A 59 -9.18 -17.42 -4.45
N PHE A 60 -8.41 -18.49 -4.25
CA PHE A 60 -7.57 -19.09 -5.28
C PHE A 60 -8.24 -20.37 -5.78
N SER A 61 -8.29 -20.52 -7.10
CA SER A 61 -8.71 -21.79 -7.73
C SER A 61 -7.63 -22.87 -7.65
N ASP A 62 -6.37 -22.46 -7.46
CA ASP A 62 -5.21 -23.33 -7.27
C ASP A 62 -4.96 -23.55 -5.77
N GLU A 63 -5.24 -24.76 -5.31
CA GLU A 63 -5.06 -25.18 -3.91
C GLU A 63 -3.58 -25.19 -3.48
N ALA A 64 -2.66 -25.53 -4.39
CA ALA A 64 -1.23 -25.50 -4.11
C ALA A 64 -0.76 -24.05 -3.89
N TYR A 65 -1.25 -23.11 -4.72
CA TYR A 65 -0.97 -21.69 -4.52
C TYR A 65 -1.58 -21.16 -3.21
N ALA A 66 -2.78 -21.63 -2.84
CA ALA A 66 -3.40 -21.27 -1.57
C ALA A 66 -2.50 -21.65 -0.38
N HIS A 67 -1.92 -22.86 -0.39
CA HIS A 67 -0.96 -23.29 0.64
C HIS A 67 0.31 -22.42 0.66
N VAL A 68 0.90 -22.12 -0.51
CA VAL A 68 2.07 -21.22 -0.61
C VAL A 68 1.75 -19.83 -0.05
N SER A 69 0.54 -19.32 -0.31
CA SER A 69 0.10 -18.02 0.22
C SER A 69 -0.04 -17.98 1.75
N LEU A 70 -0.42 -19.09 2.37
CA LEU A 70 -0.48 -19.21 3.83
C LEU A 70 0.91 -19.19 4.46
N LEU A 71 1.91 -19.81 3.83
CA LEU A 71 3.31 -19.73 4.29
C LEU A 71 3.87 -18.31 4.14
N MET A 72 3.52 -17.60 3.05
CA MET A 72 3.84 -16.18 2.92
C MET A 72 3.17 -15.32 4.00
N ARG A 73 1.92 -15.65 4.38
CA ARG A 73 1.17 -14.93 5.43
C ARG A 73 1.90 -14.95 6.77
N THR A 74 2.40 -16.11 7.19
CA THR A 74 3.13 -16.27 8.46
C THR A 74 4.61 -15.90 8.37
N GLY A 75 5.16 -15.92 7.15
CA GLY A 75 6.59 -15.77 6.88
C GLY A 75 7.39 -17.04 7.18
N GLU A 76 6.73 -18.19 7.24
CA GLU A 76 7.35 -19.49 7.49
C GLU A 76 7.99 -20.06 6.23
N ARG A 77 9.15 -20.72 6.41
CA ARG A 77 9.89 -21.42 5.35
C ARG A 77 10.03 -20.59 4.05
N PRO A 78 10.49 -19.31 4.12
CA PRO A 78 10.51 -18.43 2.96
C PRO A 78 11.37 -18.96 1.80
N GLY A 79 12.42 -19.73 2.10
CA GLY A 79 13.21 -20.41 1.06
C GLY A 79 12.40 -21.47 0.30
N ALA A 80 11.62 -22.31 1.00
CA ALA A 80 10.77 -23.31 0.34
C ALA A 80 9.62 -22.65 -0.45
N VAL A 81 9.11 -21.51 0.03
CA VAL A 81 8.16 -20.68 -0.73
C VAL A 81 8.80 -20.19 -2.03
N PHE A 82 10.03 -19.67 -1.97
CA PHE A 82 10.75 -19.24 -3.18
C PHE A 82 10.91 -20.39 -4.18
N ASP A 83 11.37 -21.55 -3.69
CA ASP A 83 11.61 -22.73 -4.52
C ASP A 83 10.30 -23.17 -5.22
N ALA A 84 9.18 -23.20 -4.48
CA ALA A 84 7.87 -23.51 -5.04
C ALA A 84 7.40 -22.47 -6.08
N LEU A 85 7.61 -21.17 -5.83
CA LEU A 85 7.26 -20.12 -6.79
C LEU A 85 8.12 -20.20 -8.06
N LEU A 86 9.41 -20.54 -7.92
CA LEU A 86 10.33 -20.71 -9.03
C LEU A 86 9.92 -21.88 -9.94
N GLU A 87 9.62 -23.05 -9.37
CA GLU A 87 9.12 -24.22 -10.10
C GLU A 87 7.85 -23.91 -10.90
N ARG A 88 7.04 -22.98 -10.41
CA ARG A 88 5.78 -22.54 -11.02
C ARG A 88 5.96 -21.42 -12.05
N GLY A 89 7.19 -20.95 -12.28
CA GLY A 89 7.47 -19.80 -13.16
C GLY A 89 6.92 -18.47 -12.61
N GLN A 90 6.69 -18.39 -11.30
CA GLN A 90 6.16 -17.22 -10.60
C GLN A 90 7.25 -16.35 -9.96
N VAL A 91 8.52 -16.66 -10.27
CA VAL A 91 9.68 -15.83 -10.00
C VAL A 91 10.38 -15.54 -11.32
N VAL A 92 10.66 -14.27 -11.58
CA VAL A 92 11.47 -13.82 -12.71
C VAL A 92 12.65 -13.02 -12.17
N VAL A 93 13.86 -13.49 -12.47
CA VAL A 93 15.11 -12.83 -12.11
C VAL A 93 15.61 -12.02 -13.30
N HIS A 94 15.97 -10.77 -13.05
CA HIS A 94 16.47 -9.81 -14.04
C HIS A 94 17.91 -9.45 -13.70
N ALA A 95 18.75 -9.15 -14.70
CA ALA A 95 20.14 -8.77 -14.45
C ALA A 95 20.30 -7.32 -13.96
N SER A 96 19.27 -6.48 -14.13
CA SER A 96 19.30 -5.09 -13.67
C SER A 96 17.91 -4.51 -13.42
N ASP A 97 17.85 -3.41 -12.67
CA ASP A 97 16.65 -2.59 -12.51
C ASP A 97 16.06 -2.10 -13.84
N VAL A 98 16.93 -1.78 -14.80
CA VAL A 98 16.53 -1.30 -16.13
C VAL A 98 15.80 -2.39 -16.89
N GLU A 99 16.37 -3.60 -16.94
CA GLU A 99 15.76 -4.76 -17.59
C GLU A 99 14.44 -5.14 -16.92
N ARG A 100 14.42 -5.20 -15.59
CA ARG A 100 13.19 -5.47 -14.83
C ARG A 100 12.09 -4.46 -15.14
N THR A 101 12.42 -3.17 -15.07
CA THR A 101 11.45 -2.09 -15.33
C THR A 101 10.93 -2.20 -16.75
N ALA A 102 11.80 -2.51 -17.71
CA ALA A 102 11.39 -2.71 -19.09
C ALA A 102 10.43 -3.89 -19.27
N ALA A 103 10.73 -5.05 -18.68
CA ALA A 103 9.90 -6.24 -18.74
C ALA A 103 8.52 -6.04 -18.06
N VAL A 104 8.51 -5.42 -16.88
CA VAL A 104 7.27 -5.10 -16.14
C VAL A 104 6.45 -4.08 -16.91
N ALA A 105 7.10 -3.12 -17.58
CA ALA A 105 6.39 -2.15 -18.39
C ALA A 105 5.78 -2.76 -19.66
N ASP A 106 6.44 -3.75 -20.28
CA ASP A 106 5.86 -4.52 -21.39
C ASP A 106 4.60 -5.29 -20.95
N ILE A 107 4.60 -5.82 -19.72
CA ILE A 107 3.42 -6.47 -19.13
C ILE A 107 2.29 -5.44 -19.00
N GLY A 108 2.55 -4.34 -18.29
CA GLY A 108 1.52 -3.30 -18.06
C GLY A 108 1.03 -2.61 -19.35
N ALA A 109 1.79 -2.67 -20.45
CA ALA A 109 1.37 -2.17 -21.74
C ALA A 109 0.38 -3.08 -22.46
N ARG A 110 0.40 -4.39 -22.20
CA ARG A 110 -0.44 -5.40 -22.89
C ARG A 110 -1.83 -5.55 -22.30
N GLY A 111 -1.99 -5.31 -20.99
CA GLY A 111 -3.23 -5.61 -20.30
C GLY A 111 -3.48 -4.78 -19.04
N ASP A 112 -4.41 -5.28 -18.22
CA ASP A 112 -4.83 -4.64 -16.97
C ASP A 112 -4.21 -5.27 -15.72
N GLU A 113 -3.06 -5.94 -15.89
CA GLU A 113 -2.32 -6.55 -14.81
C GLU A 113 -2.00 -5.52 -13.71
N LEU A 114 -2.14 -5.95 -12.45
CA LEU A 114 -1.80 -5.09 -11.33
C LEU A 114 -0.31 -5.18 -11.06
N ILE A 115 0.40 -4.10 -11.32
CA ILE A 115 1.82 -4.00 -10.99
C ILE A 115 1.97 -3.28 -9.64
N ILE A 116 2.70 -3.91 -8.74
CA ILE A 116 2.92 -3.44 -7.37
C ILE A 116 4.41 -3.25 -7.17
N ALA A 117 4.79 -2.04 -6.78
CA ALA A 117 6.14 -1.74 -6.32
C ALA A 117 6.08 -1.15 -4.92
N ASP A 118 7.24 -1.05 -4.28
CA ASP A 118 7.30 -0.66 -2.89
C ASP A 118 7.31 0.87 -2.72
N THR A 119 8.17 1.56 -3.46
CA THR A 119 8.34 3.01 -3.36
C THR A 119 7.51 3.78 -4.39
N ARG A 120 7.18 5.04 -4.07
CA ARG A 120 6.44 5.90 -5.00
C ARG A 120 7.27 6.25 -6.22
N GLU A 121 8.58 6.35 -6.04
CA GLU A 121 9.57 6.65 -7.07
C GLU A 121 9.63 5.49 -8.10
N GLN A 122 9.67 4.24 -7.62
CA GLN A 122 9.59 3.07 -8.50
C GLN A 122 8.24 3.01 -9.23
N VAL A 123 7.13 3.25 -8.54
CA VAL A 123 5.80 3.30 -9.16
C VAL A 123 5.74 4.37 -10.27
N ALA A 124 6.26 5.57 -10.02
CA ALA A 124 6.30 6.64 -11.00
C ALA A 124 7.15 6.26 -12.23
N SER A 125 8.33 5.68 -12.02
CA SER A 125 9.21 5.19 -13.09
C SER A 125 8.52 4.12 -13.94
N ILE A 126 7.88 3.14 -13.31
CA ILE A 126 7.15 2.06 -13.99
C ILE A 126 5.94 2.62 -14.76
N ASN A 127 5.16 3.53 -14.16
CA ASN A 127 4.03 4.17 -14.82
C ASN A 127 4.45 4.92 -16.09
N ALA A 128 5.55 5.69 -16.02
CA ALA A 128 6.11 6.38 -17.18
C ALA A 128 6.55 5.36 -18.25
N ALA A 129 7.28 4.32 -17.86
CA ALA A 129 7.76 3.29 -18.78
C ALA A 129 6.61 2.50 -19.45
N ILE A 130 5.49 2.28 -18.75
CA ILE A 130 4.27 1.65 -19.32
C ILE A 130 3.60 2.60 -20.30
N ARG A 131 3.44 3.86 -19.92
CA ARG A 131 2.83 4.89 -20.79
C ARG A 131 3.60 5.00 -22.10
N ASP A 132 4.93 5.10 -22.04
CA ASP A 132 5.79 5.24 -23.22
C ASP A 132 5.64 4.05 -24.18
N ARG A 133 5.41 2.84 -23.67
CA ARG A 133 5.16 1.63 -24.48
C ARG A 133 3.75 1.60 -25.07
N ARG A 134 2.75 2.09 -24.35
CA ARG A 134 1.36 2.16 -24.83
C ARG A 134 1.19 3.23 -25.91
N GLN A 135 1.97 4.30 -25.86
CA GLN A 135 1.86 5.43 -26.78
C GLN A 135 3.25 5.85 -27.31
N PRO A 136 3.92 5.01 -28.11
CA PRO A 136 5.24 5.33 -28.62
C PRO A 136 5.18 6.57 -29.51
N GLY A 137 5.93 7.62 -29.14
CA GLY A 137 6.02 8.87 -29.90
C GLY A 137 4.87 9.86 -29.70
N SER A 138 4.04 9.71 -28.65
CA SER A 138 2.95 10.65 -28.35
C SER A 138 3.42 11.90 -27.58
N ASP A 139 4.20 12.77 -28.22
CA ASP A 139 4.23 14.19 -27.83
C ASP A 139 3.00 14.87 -28.44
N ARG A 140 1.80 14.41 -28.05
CA ARG A 140 0.55 14.99 -28.52
C ARG A 140 0.37 16.35 -27.85
N VAL A 141 0.41 17.40 -28.66
CA VAL A 141 0.08 18.76 -28.23
C VAL A 141 -1.30 18.74 -27.57
N GLY A 142 -1.39 19.21 -26.33
CA GLY A 142 -2.64 19.32 -25.57
C GLY A 142 -2.82 18.31 -24.43
N GLU A 143 -1.92 17.35 -24.24
CA GLU A 143 -1.97 16.47 -23.07
C GLU A 143 -1.66 17.23 -21.77
N PRO A 144 -2.50 17.14 -20.72
CA PRO A 144 -2.20 17.74 -19.44
C PRO A 144 -1.00 17.07 -18.79
N VAL A 145 -0.18 17.90 -18.15
CA VAL A 145 0.98 17.47 -17.36
C VAL A 145 0.66 17.73 -15.89
N THR A 146 0.75 16.67 -15.08
CA THR A 146 0.59 16.80 -13.62
C THR A 146 1.75 17.61 -13.05
N ARG A 147 1.58 18.14 -11.84
CA ARG A 147 2.63 18.82 -11.11
C ARG A 147 3.89 17.96 -10.92
N ARG A 148 3.75 16.63 -10.99
CA ARG A 148 4.86 15.67 -10.89
C ARG A 148 5.53 15.37 -12.24
N GLY A 149 5.10 16.01 -13.31
CA GLY A 149 5.66 15.80 -14.65
C GLY A 149 5.07 14.60 -15.38
N GLU A 150 4.04 13.95 -14.83
CA GLU A 150 3.36 12.86 -15.54
C GLU A 150 2.47 13.47 -16.62
N ARG A 151 2.68 13.08 -17.87
CA ARG A 151 1.73 13.37 -18.94
C ARG A 151 0.53 12.44 -18.75
N ILE A 152 -0.66 12.92 -19.06
CA ILE A 152 -1.92 12.16 -19.01
C ILE A 152 -2.60 12.27 -20.37
N GLY A 153 -2.95 11.14 -20.96
CA GLY A 153 -3.38 10.98 -22.35
C GLY A 153 -4.66 10.16 -22.44
N LEU A 154 -5.23 10.10 -23.64
CA LEU A 154 -6.47 9.38 -23.87
C LEU A 154 -6.26 7.87 -23.66
N GLY A 155 -7.18 7.23 -22.93
CA GLY A 155 -7.13 5.81 -22.62
C GLY A 155 -6.21 5.44 -21.44
N ASP A 156 -5.49 6.40 -20.86
CA ASP A 156 -4.63 6.10 -19.73
C ASP A 156 -5.42 5.79 -18.45
N ARG A 157 -4.81 4.96 -17.62
CA ARG A 157 -5.31 4.67 -16.28
C ARG A 157 -4.77 5.68 -15.29
N VAL A 158 -5.65 6.30 -14.54
CA VAL A 158 -5.32 7.33 -13.55
C VAL A 158 -5.99 7.07 -12.20
N ALA A 159 -5.39 7.61 -11.14
CA ALA A 159 -5.95 7.61 -9.80
C ALA A 159 -6.11 9.04 -9.28
N THR A 160 -7.25 9.30 -8.64
CA THR A 160 -7.45 10.55 -7.89
C THR A 160 -6.78 10.47 -6.53
N ARG A 161 -6.23 11.59 -6.02
CA ARG A 161 -5.41 11.62 -4.80
C ARG A 161 -5.98 12.47 -3.67
N LEU A 162 -7.06 13.20 -3.95
CA LEU A 162 -7.81 13.99 -2.98
C LEU A 162 -9.27 13.54 -2.98
N ASN A 163 -9.94 13.65 -1.84
CA ASN A 163 -11.39 13.50 -1.80
C ASN A 163 -12.02 14.83 -2.20
N ASP A 164 -12.96 14.81 -3.13
CA ASP A 164 -13.74 16.00 -3.50
C ASP A 164 -15.20 15.59 -3.68
N ARG A 165 -16.07 16.14 -2.83
CA ARG A 165 -17.50 15.81 -2.80
C ARG A 165 -18.24 16.42 -3.98
N ASP A 166 -17.84 17.61 -4.42
CA ASP A 166 -18.51 18.33 -5.50
C ASP A 166 -18.19 17.67 -6.85
N LEU A 167 -16.96 17.18 -7.00
CA LEU A 167 -16.57 16.33 -8.13
C LEU A 167 -17.05 14.88 -8.00
N GLY A 168 -17.55 14.48 -6.82
CA GLY A 168 -17.99 13.11 -6.55
C GLY A 168 -16.88 12.08 -6.74
N VAL A 169 -15.65 12.41 -6.32
CA VAL A 169 -14.47 11.55 -6.39
C VAL A 169 -13.88 11.31 -5.01
N ALA A 170 -13.41 10.08 -4.78
CA ALA A 170 -12.64 9.74 -3.59
C ALA A 170 -11.18 9.49 -3.94
N ASN A 171 -10.30 9.68 -2.96
CA ASN A 171 -8.90 9.32 -3.02
C ASN A 171 -8.77 7.83 -3.37
N ARG A 172 -7.87 7.53 -4.30
CA ARG A 172 -7.57 6.23 -4.90
C ARG A 172 -8.68 5.63 -5.77
N ASN A 173 -9.70 6.40 -6.15
CA ASN A 173 -10.57 5.95 -7.24
C ASN A 173 -9.75 5.80 -8.51
N LEU A 174 -9.94 4.68 -9.19
CA LEU A 174 -9.31 4.36 -10.46
C LEU A 174 -10.23 4.73 -11.61
N TRP A 175 -9.65 5.33 -12.63
CA TRP A 175 -10.36 5.80 -13.80
C TRP A 175 -9.57 5.52 -15.08
N THR A 176 -10.29 5.45 -16.19
CA THR A 176 -9.74 5.51 -17.54
C THR A 176 -10.06 6.87 -18.14
N VAL A 177 -9.06 7.53 -18.72
CA VAL A 177 -9.26 8.82 -19.42
C VAL A 177 -10.06 8.58 -20.69
N ALA A 178 -11.27 9.12 -20.73
CA ALA A 178 -12.21 9.01 -21.85
C ALA A 178 -12.21 10.25 -22.75
N GLY A 179 -11.68 11.38 -22.28
CA GLY A 179 -11.54 12.61 -23.05
C GLY A 179 -10.62 13.61 -22.37
N ILE A 180 -10.04 14.50 -23.17
CA ILE A 180 -9.17 15.59 -22.72
C ILE A 180 -9.74 16.89 -23.30
N GLY A 181 -10.00 17.87 -22.44
CA GLY A 181 -10.44 19.19 -22.85
C GLY A 181 -9.27 20.07 -23.27
N ASP A 182 -9.55 21.08 -24.10
CA ASP A 182 -8.54 22.04 -24.59
C ASP A 182 -7.87 22.86 -23.47
N ASP A 183 -8.53 22.95 -22.31
CA ASP A 183 -8.04 23.62 -21.11
C ASP A 183 -7.16 22.71 -20.21
N GLY A 184 -7.04 21.42 -20.54
CA GLY A 184 -6.36 20.40 -19.74
C GLY A 184 -7.25 19.71 -18.70
N SER A 185 -8.57 19.92 -18.74
CA SER A 185 -9.53 19.10 -17.99
C SER A 185 -9.60 17.67 -18.54
N LEU A 186 -10.04 16.73 -17.70
CA LEU A 186 -10.19 15.33 -18.09
C LEU A 186 -11.64 14.87 -17.95
N ILE A 187 -12.14 14.16 -18.95
CA ILE A 187 -13.32 13.30 -18.81
C ILE A 187 -12.80 11.92 -18.48
N VAL A 188 -13.20 11.38 -17.33
CA VAL A 188 -12.74 10.09 -16.83
C VAL A 188 -13.91 9.16 -16.58
N ALA A 189 -13.73 7.86 -16.86
CA ALA A 189 -14.74 6.83 -16.66
C ALA A 189 -14.21 5.76 -15.70
N GLY A 190 -15.01 5.39 -14.71
CA GLY A 190 -14.67 4.34 -13.74
C GLY A 190 -15.91 3.65 -13.22
N ARG A 191 -15.75 2.79 -12.21
CA ARG A 191 -16.87 2.05 -11.59
C ARG A 191 -17.96 2.96 -11.02
N ALA A 192 -17.59 4.18 -10.60
CA ALA A 192 -18.51 5.19 -10.09
C ALA A 192 -19.21 6.02 -11.19
N GLY A 193 -19.05 5.63 -12.46
CA GLY A 193 -19.56 6.34 -13.64
C GLY A 193 -18.53 7.29 -14.25
N GLN A 194 -19.01 8.20 -15.08
CA GLN A 194 -18.19 9.24 -15.70
C GLN A 194 -18.08 10.47 -14.79
N ARG A 195 -16.92 11.14 -14.80
CA ARG A 195 -16.66 12.42 -14.12
C ARG A 195 -15.88 13.35 -15.02
N THR A 196 -16.02 14.65 -14.77
CA THR A 196 -15.17 15.68 -15.37
C THR A 196 -14.30 16.28 -14.28
N LEU A 197 -12.98 16.17 -14.45
CA LEU A 197 -11.98 16.70 -13.53
C LEU A 197 -11.44 18.02 -14.09
N PRO A 198 -11.55 19.14 -13.36
CA PRO A 198 -11.03 20.42 -13.80
C PRO A 198 -9.50 20.41 -13.83
N LYS A 199 -8.91 21.26 -14.67
CA LYS A 199 -7.45 21.34 -14.89
C LYS A 199 -6.63 21.39 -13.59
N ASP A 200 -7.02 22.22 -12.64
CA ASP A 200 -6.26 22.39 -11.39
C ASP A 200 -6.26 21.09 -10.57
N TYR A 201 -7.40 20.41 -10.52
CA TYR A 201 -7.51 19.10 -9.88
C TYR A 201 -6.70 18.03 -10.62
N VAL A 202 -6.69 18.05 -11.95
CA VAL A 202 -5.86 17.16 -12.77
C VAL A 202 -4.38 17.39 -12.50
N SER A 203 -3.95 18.65 -12.44
CA SER A 203 -2.55 18.99 -12.23
C SER A 203 -2.06 18.54 -10.85
N ASP A 204 -2.84 18.78 -9.79
CA ASP A 204 -2.38 18.58 -8.41
C ASP A 204 -2.76 17.22 -7.80
N HIS A 205 -3.83 16.58 -8.30
CA HIS A 205 -4.47 15.46 -7.61
C HIS A 205 -4.78 14.25 -8.49
N VAL A 206 -4.25 14.21 -9.72
CA VAL A 206 -4.30 13.04 -10.60
C VAL A 206 -2.90 12.52 -10.82
N GLU A 207 -2.74 11.19 -10.80
CA GLU A 207 -1.49 10.48 -11.07
C GLU A 207 -1.77 9.26 -11.96
N LEU A 208 -0.77 8.79 -12.70
CA LEU A 208 -0.91 7.52 -13.45
C LEU A 208 -1.11 6.35 -12.49
N ALA A 209 -1.84 5.33 -12.95
CA ALA A 209 -2.26 4.20 -12.13
C ALA A 209 -2.19 2.85 -12.86
N PHE A 210 -1.18 2.68 -13.71
CA PHE A 210 -0.84 1.36 -14.27
C PHE A 210 -0.16 0.48 -13.21
N ALA A 211 0.75 1.06 -12.44
CA ALA A 211 1.35 0.49 -11.24
C ALA A 211 0.86 1.23 -9.98
N SER A 212 0.96 0.57 -8.82
CA SER A 212 0.61 1.15 -7.53
C SER A 212 1.56 0.67 -6.44
N THR A 213 1.52 1.33 -5.28
CA THR A 213 2.14 0.77 -4.07
C THR A 213 1.24 -0.31 -3.47
N ALA A 214 1.79 -1.20 -2.64
CA ALA A 214 0.98 -2.23 -1.98
C ALA A 214 -0.16 -1.63 -1.12
N TYR A 215 0.07 -0.47 -0.49
CA TYR A 215 -0.98 0.29 0.19
C TYR A 215 -2.05 0.82 -0.77
N GLY A 216 -1.69 1.23 -1.98
CA GLY A 216 -2.62 1.71 -3.01
C GLY A 216 -3.44 0.59 -3.65
N ALA A 217 -2.86 -0.60 -3.76
CA ALA A 217 -3.48 -1.82 -4.26
C ALA A 217 -4.39 -2.54 -3.25
N GLN A 218 -4.46 -2.06 -2.01
CA GLN A 218 -5.22 -2.74 -0.97
C GLN A 218 -6.72 -2.80 -1.29
N GLY A 219 -7.29 -4.00 -1.16
CA GLY A 219 -8.70 -4.25 -1.48
C GLY A 219 -8.98 -4.40 -2.98
N GLN A 220 -7.97 -4.25 -3.83
CA GLN A 220 -8.09 -4.61 -5.24
C GLN A 220 -7.90 -6.12 -5.42
N THR A 221 -8.58 -6.67 -6.40
CA THR A 221 -8.40 -8.04 -6.84
C THR A 221 -8.48 -8.03 -8.36
N VAL A 222 -7.47 -8.62 -8.98
CA VAL A 222 -7.30 -8.73 -10.43
C VAL A 222 -7.04 -10.18 -10.81
N ASP A 223 -6.99 -10.49 -12.08
CA ASP A 223 -6.69 -11.85 -12.53
C ASP A 223 -5.21 -12.18 -12.37
N SER A 224 -4.33 -11.24 -12.73
CA SER A 224 -2.88 -11.35 -12.60
C SER A 224 -2.26 -10.15 -11.88
N ALA A 225 -1.35 -10.41 -10.94
CA ALA A 225 -0.59 -9.38 -10.25
C ALA A 225 0.92 -9.63 -10.34
N HIS A 226 1.69 -8.55 -10.37
CA HIS A 226 3.14 -8.56 -10.49
C HIS A 226 3.76 -7.73 -9.36
N LEU A 227 4.61 -8.34 -8.54
CA LEU A 227 5.36 -7.67 -7.49
C LEU A 227 6.77 -7.35 -8.01
N VAL A 228 7.15 -6.08 -7.94
CA VAL A 228 8.52 -5.62 -8.10
C VAL A 228 9.19 -5.62 -6.73
N VAL A 229 10.11 -6.56 -6.51
CA VAL A 229 10.80 -6.71 -5.22
C VAL A 229 11.95 -5.71 -5.14
N GLY A 230 11.84 -4.73 -4.25
CA GLY A 230 12.88 -3.73 -3.99
C GLY A 230 13.62 -3.96 -2.68
N GLU A 231 14.62 -3.11 -2.43
CA GLU A 231 15.41 -3.11 -1.19
C GLU A 231 14.55 -2.93 0.07
N HIS A 232 13.48 -2.15 0.00
CA HIS A 232 12.61 -1.86 1.14
C HIS A 232 11.39 -2.79 1.25
N THR A 233 11.27 -3.78 0.35
CA THR A 233 10.12 -4.69 0.36
C THR A 233 10.18 -5.59 1.60
N GLY A 234 9.18 -5.43 2.48
CA GLY A 234 9.00 -6.27 3.67
C GLY A 234 7.97 -7.38 3.48
N ALA A 235 7.87 -8.27 4.47
CA ALA A 235 7.01 -9.46 4.42
C ALA A 235 5.53 -9.12 4.14
N ALA A 236 4.99 -8.10 4.81
CA ALA A 236 3.58 -7.72 4.64
C ALA A 236 3.30 -7.16 3.23
N VAL A 237 4.23 -6.41 2.65
CA VAL A 237 4.14 -5.90 1.27
C VAL A 237 4.17 -7.07 0.29
N ALA A 238 5.14 -7.98 0.44
CA ALA A 238 5.27 -9.14 -0.42
C ALA A 238 4.04 -10.05 -0.35
N TYR A 239 3.57 -10.38 0.86
CA TYR A 239 2.36 -11.17 1.08
C TYR A 239 1.13 -10.50 0.44
N VAL A 240 0.94 -9.20 0.68
CA VAL A 240 -0.17 -8.45 0.09
C VAL A 240 -0.11 -8.48 -1.44
N ALA A 241 1.06 -8.23 -2.03
CA ALA A 241 1.20 -8.15 -3.48
C ALA A 241 1.03 -9.50 -4.17
N MET A 242 1.64 -10.55 -3.60
CA MET A 242 1.51 -11.94 -4.07
C MET A 242 0.15 -12.56 -3.76
N THR A 243 -0.76 -11.78 -3.18
CA THR A 243 -2.16 -12.14 -3.02
C THR A 243 -3.05 -11.03 -3.57
N ARG A 244 -2.74 -10.44 -4.73
CA ARG A 244 -3.74 -9.59 -5.44
C ARG A 244 -4.33 -10.23 -6.69
N GLY A 245 -3.58 -11.09 -7.36
CA GLY A 245 -4.06 -11.91 -8.47
C GLY A 245 -4.94 -13.07 -7.98
N ARG A 246 -5.99 -13.41 -8.73
CA ARG A 246 -6.79 -14.63 -8.52
C ARG A 246 -6.16 -15.85 -9.17
N HIS A 247 -5.53 -15.64 -10.32
CA HIS A 247 -5.03 -16.72 -11.17
C HIS A 247 -3.50 -16.75 -11.25
N SER A 248 -2.85 -15.58 -11.26
CA SER A 248 -1.39 -15.49 -11.32
C SER A 248 -0.85 -14.37 -10.43
N ASN A 249 0.27 -14.64 -9.77
CA ASN A 249 1.02 -13.68 -8.98
C ASN A 249 2.51 -13.96 -9.23
N VAL A 250 3.24 -12.96 -9.73
CA VAL A 250 4.64 -13.13 -10.15
C VAL A 250 5.54 -12.13 -9.42
N ALA A 251 6.65 -12.59 -8.87
CA ALA A 251 7.67 -11.75 -8.25
C ALA A 251 8.81 -11.48 -9.24
N HIS A 252 9.20 -10.21 -9.37
CA HIS A 252 10.29 -9.73 -10.22
C HIS A 252 11.45 -9.25 -9.34
N LEU A 253 12.56 -9.99 -9.35
CA LEU A 253 13.76 -9.71 -8.55
C LEU A 253 14.94 -9.30 -9.45
N VAL A 254 15.86 -8.50 -8.92
CA VAL A 254 17.13 -8.18 -9.58
C VAL A 254 18.24 -8.89 -8.84
N ALA A 255 18.92 -9.82 -9.50
CA ALA A 255 20.00 -10.60 -8.91
C ALA A 255 20.90 -11.21 -9.99
N ASP A 256 22.15 -11.48 -9.67
CA ASP A 256 23.11 -12.12 -10.58
C ASP A 256 22.84 -13.63 -10.73
N SER A 257 22.11 -14.22 -9.79
CA SER A 257 21.76 -15.64 -9.80
C SER A 257 20.43 -15.93 -9.10
N VAL A 258 19.90 -17.13 -9.37
CA VAL A 258 18.70 -17.65 -8.68
C VAL A 258 18.96 -17.82 -7.18
N ASP A 259 20.15 -18.25 -6.79
CA ASP A 259 20.52 -18.42 -5.37
C ASP A 259 20.55 -17.08 -4.64
N GLU A 260 21.05 -16.03 -5.28
CA GLU A 260 21.01 -14.68 -4.72
C GLU A 260 19.57 -14.17 -4.63
N ALA A 261 18.76 -14.33 -5.68
CA ALA A 261 17.34 -13.97 -5.65
C ALA A 261 16.60 -14.69 -4.52
N ARG A 262 16.96 -15.96 -4.24
CA ARG A 262 16.43 -16.74 -3.12
C ARG A 262 16.80 -16.13 -1.78
N GLN A 263 18.05 -15.71 -1.59
CA GLN A 263 18.48 -15.04 -0.35
C GLN A 263 17.74 -13.71 -0.17
N GLN A 264 17.64 -12.90 -1.22
CA GLN A 264 16.88 -11.65 -1.18
C GLN A 264 15.41 -11.89 -0.79
N TRP A 265 14.77 -12.92 -1.33
CA TRP A 265 13.41 -13.30 -0.94
C TRP A 265 13.30 -13.70 0.54
N ILE A 266 14.26 -14.49 1.05
CA ILE A 266 14.31 -14.86 2.47
C ILE A 266 14.44 -13.61 3.34
N GLU A 267 15.29 -12.66 2.95
CA GLU A 267 15.44 -11.38 3.65
C GLU A 267 14.17 -10.54 3.62
N VAL A 268 13.47 -10.46 2.48
CA VAL A 268 12.16 -9.77 2.38
C VAL A 268 11.20 -10.29 3.44
N PHE A 269 11.12 -11.61 3.60
CA PHE A 269 10.26 -12.23 4.62
C PHE A 269 10.87 -12.22 6.03
N GLY A 270 12.11 -11.73 6.20
CA GLY A 270 12.71 -11.38 7.49
C GLY A 270 12.43 -9.94 7.93
N ARG A 271 12.22 -9.01 6.97
CA ARG A 271 11.99 -7.58 7.21
C ARG A 271 10.53 -7.27 7.57
N ASP A 272 10.34 -6.28 8.45
CA ASP A 272 9.06 -5.59 8.72
C ASP A 272 7.85 -6.52 8.77
N ARG A 273 8.00 -7.65 9.47
CA ARG A 273 6.92 -8.62 9.67
C ARG A 273 5.76 -7.95 10.38
N ALA A 274 4.54 -8.41 10.08
CA ALA A 274 3.33 -7.86 10.69
C ALA A 274 3.49 -7.77 12.22
N ASP A 275 3.20 -6.60 12.77
CA ASP A 275 3.21 -6.36 14.21
C ASP A 275 1.97 -7.03 14.84
N LEU A 276 2.17 -8.26 15.29
CA LEU A 276 1.19 -9.07 16.03
C LEU A 276 1.29 -8.82 17.55
N GLY A 277 1.84 -7.66 17.92
CA GLY A 277 1.95 -7.17 19.27
C GLY A 277 3.07 -7.80 20.12
N PRO A 278 3.26 -7.31 21.36
CA PRO A 278 4.45 -7.60 22.17
C PRO A 278 4.68 -9.07 22.56
N GLY A 279 3.62 -9.88 22.70
CA GLY A 279 3.77 -11.31 23.00
C GLY A 279 4.40 -12.08 21.85
N HIS A 280 3.93 -11.81 20.62
CA HIS A 280 4.52 -12.36 19.41
C HIS A 280 5.94 -11.84 19.18
N ALA A 281 6.19 -10.55 19.47
CA ALA A 281 7.52 -9.98 19.39
C ALA A 281 8.52 -10.68 20.32
N ALA A 282 8.10 -11.08 21.53
CA ALA A 282 8.96 -11.81 22.47
C ALA A 282 9.35 -13.20 21.94
N THR A 283 8.37 -14.00 21.49
CA THR A 283 8.64 -15.32 20.88
C THR A 283 9.56 -15.21 19.67
N ARG A 284 9.45 -14.13 18.88
CA ARG A 284 10.34 -13.91 17.73
C ARG A 284 11.77 -13.57 18.11
N VAL A 285 11.96 -12.78 19.16
CA VAL A 285 13.31 -12.50 19.68
C VAL A 285 13.98 -13.81 20.07
N ASP A 286 13.24 -14.73 20.70
CA ASP A 286 13.77 -16.06 21.03
C ASP A 286 14.14 -16.86 19.76
N GLU A 287 13.26 -16.91 18.75
CA GLU A 287 13.54 -17.59 17.47
C GLU A 287 14.72 -16.98 16.69
N ASP A 288 14.85 -15.65 16.69
CA ASP A 288 15.94 -14.94 16.00
C ASP A 288 17.26 -15.12 16.76
N ILE A 289 17.23 -15.17 18.10
CA ILE A 289 18.38 -15.56 18.93
C ILE A 289 18.82 -16.99 18.59
N ASP A 290 17.87 -17.92 18.44
CA ASP A 290 18.18 -19.30 18.07
C ASP A 290 18.73 -19.41 16.64
N ARG A 291 18.22 -18.61 15.71
CA ARG A 291 18.62 -18.63 14.28
C ARG A 291 19.95 -17.92 14.01
N TYR A 292 20.17 -16.77 14.64
CA TYR A 292 21.29 -15.86 14.33
C TYR A 292 22.33 -15.77 15.47
N GLY A 293 22.04 -16.36 16.63
CA GLY A 293 22.88 -16.30 17.82
C GLY A 293 22.71 -15.00 18.63
N THR A 294 23.21 -14.98 19.85
CA THR A 294 23.11 -13.86 20.82
C THR A 294 24.05 -12.69 20.56
N ARG A 295 24.51 -12.45 19.32
CA ARG A 295 25.37 -11.28 19.05
C ARG A 295 24.55 -10.01 19.19
N LEU A 296 24.65 -9.40 20.37
CA LEU A 296 24.22 -8.04 20.62
C LEU A 296 24.87 -7.12 19.57
N PRO A 297 24.13 -6.15 19.01
CA PRO A 297 24.75 -5.04 18.30
C PRO A 297 25.81 -4.43 19.21
N ASP A 298 26.97 -4.10 18.65
CA ASP A 298 28.03 -3.39 19.35
C ASP A 298 27.43 -2.21 20.13
N GLU A 299 27.78 -2.03 21.41
CA GLU A 299 27.17 -1.05 22.33
C GLU A 299 27.32 0.42 21.84
N SER A 300 27.99 0.62 20.71
CA SER A 300 28.10 1.87 19.96
C SER A 300 26.83 2.26 19.19
N TRP A 301 25.83 1.37 19.03
CA TRP A 301 24.57 1.72 18.36
C TRP A 301 23.67 2.56 19.28
N THR A 302 23.72 3.87 19.09
CA THR A 302 22.68 4.79 19.59
C THR A 302 21.67 5.03 18.49
N PRO A 303 20.38 4.67 18.64
CA PRO A 303 19.37 5.05 17.68
C PRO A 303 19.32 6.57 17.58
N ALA A 304 19.42 7.10 16.35
CA ALA A 304 19.27 8.54 16.12
C ALA A 304 17.93 9.00 16.72
N PRO A 305 17.90 10.05 17.56
CA PRO A 305 16.66 10.54 18.12
C PRO A 305 15.73 10.91 16.96
N ARG A 306 14.57 10.24 16.89
CA ARG A 306 13.51 10.62 15.97
C ARG A 306 13.20 12.10 16.22
N PRO A 307 13.19 12.97 15.20
CA PRO A 307 12.77 14.34 15.40
C PRO A 307 11.33 14.30 15.90
N LEU A 308 11.13 14.69 17.15
CA LEU A 308 9.81 14.99 17.70
C LEU A 308 9.20 16.03 16.77
N GLY A 309 8.18 15.62 16.03
CA GLY A 309 7.40 16.51 15.18
C GLY A 309 7.01 17.73 16.01
N ARG A 310 7.29 18.92 15.46
CA ARG A 310 7.09 20.23 16.08
C ARG A 310 5.90 20.21 17.03
N ALA A 311 6.19 20.47 18.31
CA ALA A 311 5.18 20.82 19.30
C ALA A 311 4.27 21.88 18.69
N ARG A 312 2.96 21.60 18.70
CA ARG A 312 1.94 22.59 18.33
C ARG A 312 2.20 23.85 19.15
N SER A 313 2.55 24.93 18.48
CA SER A 313 2.61 26.27 19.04
C SER A 313 1.28 26.56 19.73
N GLU A 314 1.32 26.74 21.05
CA GLU A 314 0.21 27.32 21.80
C GLU A 314 -0.15 28.66 21.17
N VAL A 315 -1.34 28.72 20.58
CA VAL A 315 -1.95 29.98 20.19
C VAL A 315 -2.33 30.70 21.49
N ARG A 316 -1.49 31.65 21.91
CA ARG A 316 -1.88 32.66 22.90
C ARG A 316 -3.01 33.51 22.30
N PRO A 317 -4.15 33.69 22.97
CA PRO A 317 -5.11 34.71 22.55
C PRO A 317 -4.57 36.08 22.95
N THR A 318 -4.11 36.84 21.96
CA THR A 318 -3.98 38.31 22.05
C THR A 318 -5.33 38.93 21.77
N GLY A 319 -5.82 39.80 22.66
CA GLY A 319 -6.99 40.63 22.34
C GLY A 319 -7.76 41.08 23.56
N SER A 320 -7.29 42.18 24.15
CA SER A 320 -8.05 43.08 25.00
C SER A 320 -9.39 43.46 24.37
N ASP A 321 -10.49 43.41 25.13
CA ASP A 321 -11.53 44.41 24.95
C ASP A 321 -12.08 44.91 26.29
N GLN A 322 -12.12 46.22 26.38
CA GLN A 322 -12.44 47.00 27.56
C GLN A 322 -13.96 47.14 27.67
N HIS A 323 -14.58 46.62 28.73
CA HIS A 323 -15.88 47.14 29.15
C HIS A 323 -15.83 47.62 30.61
N ARG A 324 -15.79 48.95 30.71
CA ARG A 324 -15.97 49.75 31.92
C ARG A 324 -17.30 49.40 32.59
N VAL A 325 -17.26 48.96 33.85
CA VAL A 325 -18.40 49.00 34.75
C VAL A 325 -18.31 50.30 35.56
N ARG A 326 -19.23 51.22 35.29
CA ARG A 326 -19.56 52.32 36.22
C ARG A 326 -20.69 51.83 37.12
N GLY A 327 -20.46 51.83 38.43
CA GLY A 327 -21.54 51.71 39.40
C GLY A 327 -22.20 53.06 39.67
N VAL A 328 -23.51 53.03 39.94
CA VAL A 328 -24.25 53.87 40.91
C VAL A 328 -25.46 53.03 41.37
N GLY A 329 -25.74 53.06 42.67
CA GLY A 329 -26.68 52.17 43.35
C GLY A 329 -28.15 52.56 43.29
N ARG A 330 -29.00 51.65 43.76
CA ARG A 330 -29.69 51.73 45.06
C ARG A 330 -29.89 50.32 45.59
#